data_AF-Q2G916-F1
#
_entry.id   AF-Q2G916-F1
#
_cell.length_a   1.000
_cell.length_b   1.000
_cell.length_c   1.000
_cell.angle_alpha   90.00
_cell.angle_beta   90.00
_cell.angle_gamma   90.00
#
_symmetry.space_group_name_H-M   'P 1'
#
loop_
_entity.id
_entity.type
_entity.pdbx_description
1 polymer ?
#
loop_
_entity_poly.entity_id
_entity_poly.type
_entity_poly.pdbx_seq_one_letter_code
_entity_poly.pdbx_strand_id
1 'polypeptide(L)'
;MIWRTLTMLLLTLAFAGAAKAQSYTVSSITGGSLGTVVSASTGSSTFRVTASSGAVARQSGSAVRLSTNSANATITIGCSGGNSTACSSSYINVTITALSTNTGRTSSLQNLSVASGTVSLLSTPTAGSTLQFYVNPIARGTTRTILLGFDMAILGNNSTRGTGTASASFTVTAQRVGGGGSSTLSGSATATVIRPLDIVKTADLSFGTVTRPTTGSGSVVVSPAGTVTTSGTGVQRLAATTAQPATFAITGEGGQSVTVSVPSTVTLSSGGNSVTMTTSATGSGSQVLSGAIGSSGTATVSVGGTLPLSSSTAAGTYTGTLTVTTQYN
;
A
#
# COMPACT_ATOMS: atom_id res chain seq x y z
N MET A 1 14.61 -51.53 81.03
CA MET A 1 14.21 -52.64 80.13
C MET A 1 13.76 -52.02 78.82
N ILE A 2 14.61 -52.09 77.79
CA ILE A 2 14.43 -52.93 76.58
C ILE A 2 13.49 -52.21 75.57
N TRP A 3 14.02 -51.42 74.62
CA TRP A 3 14.60 -51.74 73.29
C TRP A 3 13.55 -51.80 72.16
N ARG A 4 13.80 -51.02 71.09
CA ARG A 4 13.28 -51.12 69.70
C ARG A 4 11.84 -50.57 69.51
N THR A 5 11.53 -49.75 68.51
CA THR A 5 11.84 -49.88 67.07
C THR A 5 11.86 -48.50 66.37
N LEU A 6 12.90 -48.29 65.57
CA LEU A 6 13.00 -47.27 64.55
C LEU A 6 12.13 -47.71 63.36
N THR A 7 11.02 -47.03 63.08
CA THR A 7 10.23 -47.25 61.86
C THR A 7 10.35 -46.02 60.97
N MET A 8 11.20 -46.16 59.95
CA MET A 8 11.44 -45.21 58.89
C MET A 8 10.16 -45.07 58.06
N LEU A 9 9.39 -44.01 58.31
CA LEU A 9 8.23 -43.66 57.49
C LEU A 9 8.74 -43.07 56.17
N LEU A 10 8.78 -43.92 55.15
CA LEU A 10 9.14 -43.58 53.79
C LEU A 10 8.12 -42.54 53.26
N LEU A 11 8.58 -41.31 53.11
CA LEU A 11 7.85 -40.21 52.48
C LEU A 11 7.59 -40.58 51.01
N THR A 12 6.41 -41.08 50.70
CA THR A 12 5.96 -41.21 49.31
C THR A 12 5.74 -39.80 48.76
N LEU A 13 6.79 -39.24 48.14
CA LEU A 13 6.60 -38.19 47.15
C LEU A 13 5.65 -38.74 46.09
N ALA A 14 4.39 -38.33 46.16
CA ALA A 14 3.50 -38.38 45.02
C ALA A 14 4.15 -37.51 43.94
N PHE A 15 4.91 -38.12 43.06
CA PHE A 15 5.30 -37.50 41.81
C PHE A 15 4.01 -37.05 41.13
N ALA A 16 3.82 -35.73 41.05
CA ALA A 16 2.84 -35.14 40.16
C ALA A 16 3.04 -35.81 38.79
N GLY A 17 2.02 -36.54 38.34
CA GLY A 17 2.07 -37.26 37.07
C GLY A 17 2.55 -36.32 35.96
N ALA A 18 3.48 -36.81 35.15
CA ALA A 18 4.04 -36.09 34.01
C ALA A 18 2.93 -35.36 33.24
N ALA A 19 3.13 -34.05 33.04
CA ALA A 19 2.25 -33.22 32.22
C ALA A 19 1.96 -33.93 30.89
N LYS A 20 0.68 -34.02 30.50
CA LYS A 20 0.29 -34.64 29.23
C LYS A 20 0.99 -33.92 28.09
N ALA A 21 2.00 -34.59 27.51
CA ALA A 21 2.84 -34.05 26.44
C ALA A 21 1.98 -33.45 25.31
N GLN A 22 2.29 -32.19 24.97
CA GLN A 22 1.67 -31.41 23.91
C GLN A 22 1.73 -32.17 22.58
N SER A 23 0.58 -32.55 22.02
CA SER A 23 0.56 -33.40 20.83
C SER A 23 0.63 -32.65 19.52
N TYR A 24 0.05 -31.44 19.46
CA TYR A 24 -0.07 -30.66 18.24
C TYR A 24 0.71 -29.36 18.32
N THR A 25 1.28 -28.96 17.18
CA THR A 25 2.07 -27.74 17.04
C THR A 25 1.60 -26.94 15.85
N VAL A 26 1.41 -25.63 16.02
CA VAL A 26 1.35 -24.71 14.88
C VAL A 26 2.79 -24.44 14.48
N SER A 27 3.26 -25.14 13.44
CA SER A 27 4.68 -25.21 13.08
C SER A 27 5.17 -23.98 12.32
N SER A 28 4.31 -23.37 11.49
CA SER A 28 4.64 -22.14 10.76
C SER A 28 3.39 -21.43 10.25
N ILE A 29 3.53 -20.13 10.04
CA ILE A 29 2.57 -19.29 9.32
C ILE A 29 3.36 -18.51 8.27
N THR A 30 3.02 -18.67 7.00
CA THR A 30 3.69 -18.00 5.87
C THR A 30 2.68 -17.36 4.93
N GLY A 31 3.12 -16.44 4.07
CA GLY A 31 2.24 -15.71 3.16
C GLY A 31 1.46 -14.59 3.86
N GLY A 32 0.22 -14.34 3.42
CA GLY A 32 -0.62 -13.31 4.01
C GLY A 32 -0.28 -11.89 3.56
N SER A 33 0.36 -11.70 2.41
CA SER A 33 0.78 -10.37 1.96
C SER A 33 -0.02 -9.85 0.77
N LEU A 34 -0.60 -8.66 0.92
CA LEU A 34 -1.14 -7.90 -0.19
C LEU A 34 -0.04 -7.35 -1.11
N GLY A 35 1.24 -7.43 -0.73
CA GLY A 35 2.32 -6.80 -1.49
C GLY A 35 2.16 -5.27 -1.52
N THR A 36 2.48 -4.64 -2.65
CA THR A 36 2.46 -3.17 -2.75
C THR A 36 1.05 -2.65 -3.05
N VAL A 37 0.61 -1.65 -2.27
CA VAL A 37 -0.69 -0.99 -2.41
C VAL A 37 -0.50 0.53 -2.42
N VAL A 38 -1.00 1.18 -3.45
CA VAL A 38 -1.20 2.63 -3.48
C VAL A 38 -2.45 2.96 -2.68
N SER A 39 -2.30 3.68 -1.56
CA SER A 39 -3.42 4.10 -0.73
C SER A 39 -4.37 5.04 -1.49
N ALA A 40 -5.65 5.04 -1.11
CA ALA A 40 -6.60 6.04 -1.60
C ALA A 40 -6.20 7.45 -1.12
N SER A 41 -6.58 8.51 -1.84
CA SER A 41 -6.35 9.89 -1.40
C SER A 41 -7.07 10.20 -0.08
N THR A 42 -8.28 9.67 0.09
CA THR A 42 -9.07 9.79 1.31
C THR A 42 -9.80 8.48 1.62
N GLY A 43 -10.08 8.24 2.90
CA GLY A 43 -10.85 7.09 3.36
C GLY A 43 -10.10 5.77 3.28
N SER A 44 -10.63 4.74 3.94
CA SER A 44 -10.02 3.40 3.94
C SER A 44 -10.50 2.59 2.75
N SER A 45 -9.65 1.71 2.24
CA SER A 45 -9.99 0.74 1.18
C SER A 45 -9.81 -0.68 1.69
N THR A 46 -10.82 -1.52 1.53
CA THR A 46 -10.79 -2.89 2.05
C THR A 46 -10.50 -3.88 0.92
N PHE A 47 -9.50 -4.73 1.13
CA PHE A 47 -9.17 -5.84 0.23
C PHE A 47 -9.54 -7.16 0.87
N ARG A 48 -10.33 -7.97 0.15
CA ARG A 48 -10.65 -9.34 0.51
C ARG A 48 -9.66 -10.28 -0.15
N VAL A 49 -9.04 -11.12 0.66
CA VAL A 49 -8.22 -12.24 0.23
C VAL A 49 -9.05 -13.51 0.35
N THR A 50 -9.31 -14.18 -0.77
CA THR A 50 -10.05 -15.44 -0.79
C THR A 50 -9.17 -16.57 -0.27
N ALA A 51 -9.61 -17.31 0.75
CA ALA A 51 -8.79 -18.35 1.40
C ALA A 51 -8.28 -19.44 0.43
N SER A 52 -9.13 -19.95 -0.46
CA SER A 52 -8.82 -21.10 -1.33
C SER A 52 -7.86 -20.79 -2.47
N SER A 53 -7.98 -19.61 -3.09
CA SER A 53 -7.17 -19.22 -4.25
C SER A 53 -6.12 -18.16 -3.93
N GLY A 54 -6.28 -17.47 -2.80
CA GLY A 54 -5.54 -16.25 -2.46
C GLY A 54 -5.73 -15.08 -3.43
N ALA A 55 -6.75 -15.15 -4.29
CA ALA A 55 -7.18 -14.03 -5.11
C ALA A 55 -7.57 -12.84 -4.23
N VAL A 56 -7.24 -11.64 -4.71
CA VAL A 56 -7.50 -10.39 -3.98
C VAL A 56 -8.54 -9.56 -4.73
N ALA A 57 -9.61 -9.20 -4.05
CA ALA A 57 -10.67 -8.33 -4.58
C ALA A 57 -10.87 -7.10 -3.68
N ARG A 58 -10.84 -5.91 -4.27
CA ARG A 58 -11.18 -4.67 -3.56
C ARG A 58 -12.68 -4.64 -3.28
N GLN A 59 -13.06 -4.65 -2.00
CA GLN A 59 -14.45 -4.61 -1.55
C GLN A 59 -14.98 -3.17 -1.46
N SER A 60 -14.11 -2.21 -1.15
CA SER A 60 -14.49 -0.81 -1.00
C SER A 60 -13.29 0.13 -1.17
N GLY A 61 -13.57 1.41 -1.39
CA GLY A 61 -12.58 2.47 -1.57
C GLY A 61 -11.85 2.42 -2.91
N SER A 62 -10.82 3.25 -3.03
CA SER A 62 -10.12 3.54 -4.29
C SER A 62 -8.63 3.22 -4.25
N ALA A 63 -8.12 2.56 -3.20
CA ALA A 63 -6.73 2.10 -3.18
C ALA A 63 -6.50 1.06 -4.28
N VAL A 64 -5.28 1.03 -4.81
CA VAL A 64 -4.89 0.16 -5.91
C VAL A 64 -3.79 -0.78 -5.44
N ARG A 65 -4.05 -2.09 -5.50
CA ARG A 65 -3.01 -3.10 -5.29
C ARG A 65 -2.22 -3.28 -6.59
N LEU A 66 -0.90 -3.14 -6.52
CA LEU A 66 0.00 -3.30 -7.66
C LEU A 66 0.50 -4.74 -7.82
N SER A 67 0.55 -5.50 -6.73
CA SER A 67 0.94 -6.90 -6.77
C SER A 67 -0.16 -7.80 -7.36
N THR A 68 0.24 -8.86 -8.05
CA THR A 68 -0.67 -9.83 -8.69
C THR A 68 -0.63 -11.23 -8.05
N ASN A 69 0.37 -11.48 -7.20
CA ASN A 69 0.55 -12.77 -6.51
C ASN A 69 -0.63 -13.11 -5.58
N SER A 70 -0.79 -14.40 -5.28
CA SER A 70 -1.67 -14.89 -4.21
C SER A 70 -1.31 -14.23 -2.86
N ALA A 71 -2.31 -13.86 -2.09
CA ALA A 71 -2.13 -13.14 -0.81
C ALA A 71 -2.63 -13.92 0.42
N ASN A 72 -3.13 -15.15 0.26
CA ASN A 72 -3.57 -15.95 1.40
C ASN A 72 -2.40 -16.34 2.31
N ALA A 73 -2.68 -16.59 3.58
CA ALA A 73 -1.71 -17.15 4.50
C ALA A 73 -1.83 -18.68 4.53
N THR A 74 -0.69 -19.37 4.62
CA THR A 74 -0.62 -20.81 4.82
C THR A 74 -0.22 -21.09 6.26
N ILE A 75 -1.08 -21.80 6.97
CA ILE A 75 -0.88 -22.23 8.36
C ILE A 75 -0.51 -23.70 8.33
N THR A 76 0.64 -24.06 8.89
CA THR A 76 1.10 -25.45 8.98
C THR A 76 0.91 -25.97 10.38
N ILE A 77 0.16 -27.07 10.52
CA ILE A 77 -0.07 -27.75 11.80
C ILE A 77 0.55 -29.15 11.71
N GLY A 78 1.30 -29.53 12.74
CA GLY A 78 1.89 -30.87 12.86
C GLY A 78 1.46 -31.58 14.13
N CYS A 79 1.70 -32.90 14.17
CA CYS A 79 1.63 -33.70 15.39
C CYS A 79 3.00 -34.31 15.70
N SER A 80 3.65 -33.88 16.78
CA SER A 80 5.01 -34.32 17.14
C SER A 80 5.16 -34.87 18.56
N GLY A 81 4.17 -34.69 19.46
CA GLY A 81 4.25 -35.13 20.87
C GLY A 81 3.15 -36.10 21.34
N GLY A 82 3.46 -36.90 22.36
CA GLY A 82 2.49 -37.80 23.03
C GLY A 82 2.26 -39.18 22.39
N ASN A 83 1.33 -39.95 22.97
CA ASN A 83 0.93 -41.29 22.51
C ASN A 83 0.49 -41.24 21.03
N SER A 84 1.11 -42.04 20.17
CA SER A 84 0.86 -42.09 18.72
C SER A 84 -0.61 -42.30 18.36
N THR A 85 -1.39 -42.94 19.22
CA THR A 85 -2.83 -43.12 19.03
C THR A 85 -3.59 -41.80 19.00
N ALA A 86 -3.22 -40.82 19.84
CA ALA A 86 -3.93 -39.55 19.93
C ALA A 86 -3.78 -38.71 18.66
N CYS A 87 -2.58 -38.67 18.05
CA CYS A 87 -2.33 -37.97 16.79
C CYS A 87 -3.26 -38.46 15.67
N SER A 88 -3.48 -39.77 15.60
CA SER A 88 -4.20 -40.42 14.51
C SER A 88 -5.71 -40.59 14.78
N SER A 89 -6.19 -40.40 16.01
CA SER A 89 -7.60 -40.60 16.36
C SER A 89 -8.32 -39.35 16.87
N SER A 90 -7.59 -38.30 17.26
CA SER A 90 -8.20 -37.10 17.85
C SER A 90 -8.32 -35.98 16.82
N TYR A 91 -9.51 -35.38 16.76
CA TYR A 91 -9.70 -34.12 16.05
C TYR A 91 -8.94 -33.00 16.75
N ILE A 92 -8.59 -31.98 15.97
CA ILE A 92 -7.91 -30.78 16.47
C ILE A 92 -8.91 -29.62 16.38
N ASN A 93 -9.15 -28.96 17.50
CA ASN A 93 -9.85 -27.68 17.57
C ASN A 93 -8.84 -26.57 17.21
N VAL A 94 -9.07 -25.88 16.10
CA VAL A 94 -8.26 -24.75 15.65
C VAL A 94 -9.04 -23.47 15.87
N THR A 95 -8.43 -22.54 16.60
CA THR A 95 -8.96 -21.19 16.83
C THR A 95 -8.05 -20.15 16.18
N ILE A 96 -8.58 -19.31 15.31
CA ILE A 96 -7.86 -18.19 14.69
C ILE A 96 -8.51 -16.89 15.13
N THR A 97 -7.76 -15.95 15.68
CA THR A 97 -8.30 -14.67 16.17
C THR A 97 -7.51 -13.49 15.64
N ALA A 98 -8.19 -12.52 15.02
CA ALA A 98 -7.60 -11.24 14.64
C ALA A 98 -7.25 -10.43 15.90
N LEU A 99 -6.06 -9.81 15.90
CA LEU A 99 -5.61 -8.94 16.98
C LEU A 99 -5.79 -7.46 16.61
N SER A 100 -5.78 -6.60 17.63
CA SER A 100 -5.85 -5.15 17.48
C SER A 100 -4.48 -4.47 17.39
N THR A 101 -3.38 -5.20 17.54
CA THR A 101 -1.99 -4.71 17.47
C THR A 101 -1.55 -4.51 16.01
N ASN A 102 -2.02 -3.42 15.39
CA ASN A 102 -1.76 -3.13 13.98
C ASN A 102 -0.75 -2.00 13.80
N THR A 103 0.22 -2.16 12.90
CA THR A 103 1.22 -1.13 12.56
C THR A 103 1.03 -0.60 11.15
N GLY A 104 1.52 0.61 10.89
CA GLY A 104 1.36 1.26 9.58
C GLY A 104 -0.10 1.55 9.21
N ARG A 105 -0.36 1.71 7.90
CA ARG A 105 -1.68 2.05 7.35
C ARG A 105 -2.61 0.85 7.17
N THR A 106 -2.82 0.09 8.24
CA THR A 106 -3.85 -0.96 8.27
C THR A 106 -4.67 -0.93 9.56
N SER A 107 -5.90 -1.44 9.47
CA SER A 107 -6.73 -1.79 10.62
C SER A 107 -6.64 -3.28 10.95
N SER A 108 -7.32 -3.72 12.01
CA SER A 108 -7.43 -5.15 12.35
C SER A 108 -8.11 -5.93 11.22
N LEU A 109 -7.70 -7.18 11.06
CA LEU A 109 -8.33 -8.08 10.10
C LEU A 109 -9.81 -8.29 10.43
N GLN A 110 -10.62 -8.39 9.38
CA GLN A 110 -12.04 -8.73 9.46
C GLN A 110 -12.33 -9.90 8.53
N ASN A 111 -13.54 -10.47 8.65
CA ASN A 111 -14.02 -11.52 7.75
C ASN A 111 -12.98 -12.62 7.48
N LEU A 112 -12.33 -13.09 8.55
CA LEU A 112 -11.42 -14.22 8.44
C LEU A 112 -12.18 -15.39 7.80
N SER A 113 -11.55 -16.11 6.90
CA SER A 113 -12.13 -17.30 6.25
C SER A 113 -11.06 -18.36 6.07
N VAL A 114 -11.44 -19.63 6.08
CA VAL A 114 -10.49 -20.74 5.91
C VAL A 114 -10.90 -21.63 4.75
N ALA A 115 -9.90 -22.21 4.10
CA ALA A 115 -10.04 -23.26 3.11
C ALA A 115 -9.07 -24.41 3.42
N SER A 116 -9.42 -25.60 2.96
CA SER A 116 -8.53 -26.75 3.00
C SER A 116 -7.27 -26.48 2.17
N GLY A 117 -6.10 -26.57 2.79
CA GLY A 117 -4.85 -26.80 2.07
C GLY A 117 -4.70 -28.30 1.83
N THR A 118 -3.82 -28.94 2.60
CA THR A 118 -3.69 -30.40 2.63
C THR A 118 -4.52 -31.06 3.72
N VAL A 119 -5.13 -30.29 4.62
CA VAL A 119 -6.01 -30.82 5.67
C VAL A 119 -7.46 -30.90 5.21
N SER A 120 -8.17 -31.92 5.67
CA SER A 120 -9.64 -31.99 5.56
C SER A 120 -10.29 -31.24 6.72
N LEU A 121 -11.11 -30.25 6.39
CA LEU A 121 -11.94 -29.51 7.36
C LEU A 121 -13.24 -30.29 7.59
N LEU A 122 -13.68 -30.41 8.85
CA LEU A 122 -14.97 -31.05 9.17
C LEU A 122 -16.17 -30.13 8.86
N SER A 123 -15.93 -28.82 8.95
CA SER A 123 -16.89 -27.78 8.56
C SER A 123 -16.12 -26.50 8.25
N THR A 124 -16.68 -25.68 7.37
CA THR A 124 -16.19 -24.32 7.14
C THR A 124 -16.81 -23.39 8.20
N PRO A 125 -16.01 -22.74 9.06
CA PRO A 125 -16.52 -21.81 10.06
C PRO A 125 -17.14 -20.59 9.38
N THR A 126 -18.15 -20.01 10.02
CA THR A 126 -18.71 -18.72 9.60
C THR A 126 -17.64 -17.64 9.69
N ALA A 127 -17.54 -16.78 8.67
CA ALA A 127 -16.55 -15.71 8.66
C ALA A 127 -16.76 -14.74 9.84
N GLY A 128 -15.67 -14.25 10.41
CA GLY A 128 -15.70 -13.38 11.57
C GLY A 128 -14.31 -12.89 12.00
N SER A 129 -14.23 -12.24 13.16
CA SER A 129 -12.96 -11.84 13.81
C SER A 129 -12.27 -12.98 14.54
N THR A 130 -13.03 -14.00 14.93
CA THR A 130 -12.55 -15.27 15.46
C THR A 130 -13.19 -16.42 14.70
N LEU A 131 -12.36 -17.36 14.25
CA LEU A 131 -12.79 -18.62 13.66
C LEU A 131 -12.49 -19.75 14.62
N GLN A 132 -13.44 -20.67 14.77
CA GLN A 132 -13.23 -21.92 15.48
C GLN A 132 -13.77 -23.06 14.64
N PHE A 133 -12.94 -24.06 14.37
CA PHE A 133 -13.29 -25.20 13.53
C PHE A 133 -12.48 -26.44 13.89
N TYR A 134 -12.94 -27.60 13.43
CA TYR A 134 -12.28 -28.87 13.65
C TYR A 134 -11.60 -29.36 12.38
N VAL A 135 -10.41 -29.94 12.54
CA VAL A 135 -9.69 -30.62 11.46
C VAL A 135 -9.45 -32.09 11.78
N ASN A 136 -9.38 -32.90 10.74
CA ASN A 136 -9.11 -34.33 10.86
C ASN A 136 -7.79 -34.60 11.60
N PRO A 137 -7.66 -35.78 12.24
CA PRO A 137 -6.41 -36.19 12.87
C PRO A 137 -5.21 -36.09 11.91
N ILE A 138 -4.06 -35.66 12.43
CA ILE A 138 -2.81 -35.53 11.68
C ILE A 138 -1.87 -36.62 12.15
N ALA A 139 -1.45 -37.49 11.22
CA ALA A 139 -0.53 -38.58 11.54
C ALA A 139 0.78 -38.06 12.17
N ARG A 140 1.30 -38.81 13.14
CA ARG A 140 2.52 -38.44 13.87
C ARG A 140 3.70 -38.23 12.92
N GLY A 141 4.46 -37.16 13.17
CA GLY A 141 5.61 -36.78 12.34
C GLY A 141 5.24 -36.15 10.99
N THR A 142 3.94 -35.96 10.72
CA THR A 142 3.48 -35.30 9.50
C THR A 142 2.90 -33.92 9.81
N THR A 143 2.88 -33.07 8.79
CA THR A 143 2.23 -31.76 8.83
C THR A 143 1.10 -31.69 7.81
N ARG A 144 0.14 -30.83 8.08
CA ARG A 144 -0.94 -30.46 7.16
C ARG A 144 -1.12 -28.96 7.17
N THR A 145 -1.74 -28.45 6.12
CA THR A 145 -1.88 -27.02 5.87
C THR A 145 -3.33 -26.59 5.79
N ILE A 146 -3.59 -25.40 6.31
CA ILE A 146 -4.84 -24.66 6.21
C ILE A 146 -4.52 -23.35 5.50
N LEU A 147 -5.40 -22.91 4.61
CA LEU A 147 -5.29 -21.63 3.95
C LEU A 147 -6.22 -20.62 4.64
N LEU A 148 -5.71 -19.42 4.91
CA LEU A 148 -6.43 -18.33 5.56
C LEU A 148 -6.63 -17.17 4.59
N GLY A 149 -7.89 -16.78 4.41
CA GLY A 149 -8.32 -15.55 3.78
C GLY A 149 -8.81 -14.55 4.83
N PHE A 150 -8.89 -13.28 4.45
CA PHE A 150 -9.21 -12.18 5.36
C PHE A 150 -9.57 -10.92 4.58
N ASP A 151 -10.28 -10.01 5.23
CA ASP A 151 -10.41 -8.63 4.80
C ASP A 151 -9.37 -7.77 5.55
N MET A 152 -8.54 -7.06 4.78
CA MET A 152 -7.55 -6.12 5.29
C MET A 152 -7.88 -4.72 4.78
N ALA A 153 -8.09 -3.77 5.69
CA ALA A 153 -8.38 -2.39 5.36
C ALA A 153 -7.11 -1.54 5.36
N ILE A 154 -6.79 -0.93 4.21
CA ILE A 154 -5.69 0.01 4.04
C ILE A 154 -6.20 1.43 4.26
N LEU A 155 -5.59 2.15 5.20
CA LEU A 155 -5.97 3.52 5.53
C LEU A 155 -5.56 4.50 4.42
N GLY A 156 -6.40 5.49 4.15
CA GLY A 156 -6.17 6.50 3.11
C GLY A 156 -5.05 7.50 3.45
N ASN A 157 -4.76 8.37 2.47
CA ASN A 157 -3.67 9.33 2.58
C ASN A 157 -3.89 10.42 3.63
N ASN A 158 -5.15 10.64 4.01
CA ASN A 158 -5.56 11.49 5.12
C ASN A 158 -5.30 10.89 6.51
N SER A 159 -4.79 9.65 6.61
CA SER A 159 -4.37 9.06 7.88
C SER A 159 -3.08 9.71 8.40
N THR A 160 -3.01 9.94 9.72
CA THR A 160 -1.80 10.40 10.42
C THR A 160 -0.71 9.34 10.49
N ARG A 161 -1.02 8.08 10.19
CA ARG A 161 -0.04 6.99 10.16
C ARG A 161 0.84 7.08 8.92
N GLY A 162 2.14 6.87 9.10
CA GLY A 162 3.11 6.79 8.01
C GLY A 162 2.83 5.63 7.06
N THR A 163 3.25 5.80 5.81
CA THR A 163 3.33 4.77 4.78
C THR A 163 4.50 3.80 5.03
N GLY A 164 4.65 2.78 4.19
CA GLY A 164 5.59 1.67 4.36
C GLY A 164 4.89 0.38 4.77
N THR A 165 5.57 -0.46 5.57
CA THR A 165 5.01 -1.75 6.00
C THR A 165 3.81 -1.55 6.93
N ALA A 166 2.65 -2.01 6.47
CA ALA A 166 1.46 -2.17 7.28
C ALA A 166 1.31 -3.64 7.68
N SER A 167 1.01 -3.89 8.95
CA SER A 167 0.90 -5.25 9.49
C SER A 167 -0.31 -5.36 10.41
N ALA A 168 -1.15 -6.37 10.17
CA ALA A 168 -2.27 -6.73 11.01
C ALA A 168 -2.06 -8.14 11.56
N SER A 169 -1.97 -8.26 12.88
CA SER A 169 -1.62 -9.52 13.54
C SER A 169 -2.85 -10.40 13.80
N PHE A 170 -2.62 -11.71 13.88
CA PHE A 170 -3.60 -12.70 14.31
C PHE A 170 -2.90 -13.82 15.08
N THR A 171 -3.64 -14.56 15.89
CA THR A 171 -3.14 -15.79 16.54
C THR A 171 -3.81 -17.01 15.94
N VAL A 172 -3.08 -18.11 15.92
CA VAL A 172 -3.59 -19.45 15.59
C VAL A 172 -3.29 -20.34 16.78
N THR A 173 -4.32 -20.95 17.35
CA THR A 173 -4.20 -21.92 18.43
C THR A 173 -4.71 -23.27 17.94
N ALA A 174 -3.87 -24.30 18.04
CA ALA A 174 -4.24 -25.68 17.79
C ALA A 174 -4.30 -26.43 19.12
N GLN A 175 -5.44 -27.07 19.39
CA GLN A 175 -5.67 -27.84 20.62
C GLN A 175 -6.35 -29.17 20.30
N ARG A 176 -6.02 -30.23 21.03
CA ARG A 176 -6.72 -31.51 20.93
C ARG A 176 -8.13 -31.42 21.51
N VAL A 177 -9.12 -31.97 20.83
CA VAL A 177 -10.48 -32.12 21.38
C VAL A 177 -10.47 -33.08 22.57
N GLY A 178 -11.16 -32.73 23.67
CA GLY A 178 -11.16 -33.52 24.90
C GLY A 178 -10.00 -33.22 25.87
N GLY A 179 -9.23 -32.15 25.63
CA GLY A 179 -8.16 -31.68 26.51
C GLY A 179 -6.79 -32.31 26.24
N GLY A 180 -5.73 -31.62 26.69
CA GLY A 180 -4.33 -31.87 26.32
C GLY A 180 -3.65 -30.57 25.86
N GLY A 181 -2.32 -30.54 25.84
CA GLY A 181 -1.55 -29.32 25.54
C GLY A 181 -1.96 -28.63 24.23
N SER A 182 -1.97 -27.30 24.25
CA SER A 182 -2.25 -26.42 23.12
C SER A 182 -0.96 -25.81 22.56
N SER A 183 -0.96 -25.45 21.28
CA SER A 183 0.11 -24.69 20.65
C SER A 183 -0.48 -23.43 20.04
N THR A 184 0.08 -22.28 20.38
CA THR A 184 -0.32 -20.99 19.81
C THR A 184 0.86 -20.37 19.09
N LEU A 185 0.62 -19.87 17.89
CA LEU A 185 1.58 -19.09 17.11
C LEU A 185 0.90 -17.82 16.58
N SER A 186 1.63 -16.71 16.59
CA SER A 186 1.16 -15.45 16.01
C SER A 186 1.62 -15.33 14.56
N GLY A 187 0.71 -14.87 13.71
CA GLY A 187 0.98 -14.51 12.32
C GLY A 187 0.63 -13.06 12.05
N SER A 188 0.99 -12.58 10.87
CA SER A 188 0.65 -11.23 10.41
C SER A 188 0.26 -11.23 8.94
N ALA A 189 -0.82 -10.53 8.62
CA ALA A 189 -1.10 -10.11 7.26
C ALA A 189 -0.43 -8.77 6.98
N THR A 190 0.23 -8.63 5.84
CA THR A 190 1.08 -7.47 5.54
C THR A 190 0.75 -6.79 4.22
N ALA A 191 1.11 -5.52 4.11
CA ALA A 191 1.12 -4.77 2.86
C ALA A 191 2.25 -3.73 2.90
N THR A 192 2.83 -3.40 1.76
CA THR A 192 3.68 -2.21 1.61
C THR A 192 2.80 -1.10 1.04
N VAL A 193 2.45 -0.12 1.86
CA VAL A 193 1.54 0.96 1.48
C VAL A 193 2.34 2.17 1.03
N ILE A 194 2.04 2.70 -0.15
CA ILE A 194 2.62 3.95 -0.65
C ILE A 194 1.54 5.01 -0.88
N ARG A 195 1.91 6.28 -0.83
CA ARG A 195 1.00 7.41 -1.10
C ARG A 195 0.63 7.49 -2.58
N PRO A 196 -0.60 7.87 -2.92
CA PRO A 196 -0.94 8.20 -4.30
C PRO A 196 -0.09 9.39 -4.76
N LEU A 197 0.27 9.38 -6.05
CA LEU A 197 0.91 10.50 -6.70
C LEU A 197 -0.18 11.45 -7.19
N ASP A 198 -0.02 12.74 -6.92
CA ASP A 198 -0.97 13.78 -7.32
C ASP A 198 -0.23 14.99 -7.89
N ILE A 199 -0.88 15.70 -8.81
CA ILE A 199 -0.35 16.91 -9.43
C ILE A 199 -1.44 17.98 -9.51
N VAL A 200 -1.17 19.14 -8.93
CA VAL A 200 -2.11 20.25 -8.86
C VAL A 200 -1.50 21.46 -9.55
N LYS A 201 -2.23 22.06 -10.49
CA LYS A 201 -1.88 23.35 -11.08
C LYS A 201 -2.15 24.47 -10.07
N THR A 202 -1.13 25.23 -9.72
CA THR A 202 -1.23 26.38 -8.79
C THR A 202 -1.20 27.73 -9.50
N ALA A 203 -0.66 27.79 -10.72
CA ALA A 203 -0.67 28.98 -11.57
C ALA A 203 -0.72 28.61 -13.06
N ASP A 204 -1.41 29.43 -13.85
CA ASP A 204 -1.42 29.36 -15.31
C ASP A 204 -0.24 30.14 -15.92
N LEU A 205 0.28 29.63 -17.05
CA LEU A 205 1.24 30.35 -17.88
C LEU A 205 0.52 31.49 -18.61
N SER A 206 0.99 32.72 -18.41
CA SER A 206 0.48 33.91 -19.06
C SER A 206 1.63 34.72 -19.65
N PHE A 207 1.50 35.10 -20.92
CA PHE A 207 2.38 36.08 -21.57
C PHE A 207 1.91 37.52 -21.35
N GLY A 208 0.71 37.72 -20.80
CA GLY A 208 0.05 39.02 -20.72
C GLY A 208 -0.31 39.60 -22.09
N THR A 209 -0.51 40.91 -22.12
CA THR A 209 -0.76 41.69 -23.32
C THR A 209 0.56 42.13 -23.93
N VAL A 210 0.71 41.84 -25.22
CA VAL A 210 1.95 42.06 -25.97
C VAL A 210 1.62 42.77 -27.28
N THR A 211 2.47 43.70 -27.70
CA THR A 211 2.36 44.33 -29.02
C THR A 211 3.00 43.44 -30.06
N ARG A 212 2.37 43.40 -31.24
CA ARG A 212 2.92 42.75 -32.41
C ARG A 212 3.86 43.71 -33.14
N PRO A 213 4.96 43.23 -33.74
CA PRO A 213 5.79 44.05 -34.62
C PRO A 213 5.01 44.48 -35.88
N THR A 214 5.27 45.70 -36.36
CA THR A 214 4.72 46.20 -37.63
C THR A 214 5.40 45.56 -38.84
N THR A 215 6.71 45.28 -38.75
CA THR A 215 7.50 44.53 -39.73
C THR A 215 8.43 43.54 -39.03
N GLY A 216 8.79 42.45 -39.71
CA GLY A 216 9.72 41.43 -39.17
C GLY A 216 9.09 40.48 -38.16
N SER A 217 9.92 39.95 -37.26
CA SER A 217 9.54 38.97 -36.24
C SER A 217 10.27 39.23 -34.93
N GLY A 218 9.73 38.69 -33.85
CA GLY A 218 10.29 38.75 -32.51
C GLY A 218 9.64 37.71 -31.62
N SER A 219 9.90 37.79 -30.32
CA SER A 219 9.32 36.85 -29.37
C SER A 219 9.13 37.46 -27.99
N VAL A 220 8.24 36.85 -27.23
CA VAL A 220 8.06 37.10 -25.81
C VAL A 220 8.44 35.81 -25.09
N VAL A 221 9.38 35.89 -24.16
CA VAL A 221 9.84 34.75 -23.37
C VAL A 221 9.40 34.96 -21.93
N VAL A 222 8.73 33.98 -21.36
CA VAL A 222 8.49 33.87 -19.92
C VAL A 222 9.32 32.69 -19.44
N SER A 223 10.35 32.94 -18.63
CA SER A 223 11.18 31.87 -18.08
C SER A 223 10.44 31.11 -16.97
N PRO A 224 10.79 29.85 -16.69
CA PRO A 224 10.27 29.12 -15.53
C PRO A 224 10.52 29.83 -14.18
N ALA A 225 11.51 30.72 -14.11
CA ALA A 225 11.83 31.52 -12.93
C ALA A 225 11.01 32.82 -12.82
N GLY A 226 10.15 33.12 -13.79
CA GLY A 226 9.32 34.33 -13.81
C GLY A 226 9.96 35.54 -14.50
N THR A 227 11.18 35.42 -15.00
CA THR A 227 11.80 36.48 -15.81
C THR A 227 11.10 36.58 -17.16
N VAL A 228 10.78 37.80 -17.59
CA VAL A 228 10.15 38.03 -18.89
C VAL A 228 11.03 38.90 -19.75
N THR A 229 11.28 38.46 -20.98
CA THR A 229 12.08 39.19 -21.96
C THR A 229 11.36 39.26 -23.30
N THR A 230 11.64 40.32 -24.06
CA THR A 230 11.12 40.51 -25.41
C THR A 230 12.27 40.67 -26.38
N SER A 231 12.11 40.18 -27.61
CA SER A 231 13.09 40.30 -28.68
C SER A 231 12.45 40.80 -29.98
N GLY A 232 13.26 41.31 -30.90
CA GLY A 232 12.81 41.88 -32.17
C GLY A 232 12.38 43.35 -32.06
N THR A 233 12.07 43.95 -33.21
CA THR A 233 11.64 45.36 -33.30
C THR A 233 10.13 45.48 -33.16
N GLY A 234 9.65 46.23 -32.17
CA GLY A 234 8.22 46.51 -32.00
C GLY A 234 7.42 45.47 -31.20
N VAL A 235 8.06 44.42 -30.70
CA VAL A 235 7.48 43.56 -29.65
C VAL A 235 7.72 44.24 -28.30
N GLN A 236 6.64 44.62 -27.63
CA GLN A 236 6.66 45.20 -26.28
C GLN A 236 5.63 44.49 -25.42
N ARG A 237 5.91 44.35 -24.14
CA ARG A 237 4.92 43.87 -23.17
C ARG A 237 4.25 45.06 -22.50
N LEU A 238 2.92 45.04 -22.41
CA LEU A 238 2.18 46.03 -21.65
C LEU A 238 2.18 45.63 -20.17
N ALA A 239 2.63 46.55 -19.31
CA ALA A 239 2.80 46.29 -17.89
C ALA A 239 1.49 46.02 -17.12
N ALA A 240 0.33 46.39 -17.68
CA ALA A 240 -0.97 46.25 -17.04
C ALA A 240 -1.43 44.80 -16.82
N THR A 241 -0.80 43.83 -17.49
CA THR A 241 -1.13 42.41 -17.38
C THR A 241 0.09 41.62 -16.91
N THR A 242 -0.06 40.90 -15.80
CA THR A 242 1.02 40.09 -15.24
C THR A 242 1.31 38.91 -16.16
N ALA A 243 2.56 38.84 -16.64
CA ALA A 243 3.10 37.66 -17.29
C ALA A 243 3.83 36.81 -16.25
N GLN A 244 3.57 35.51 -16.24
CA GLN A 244 4.05 34.58 -15.22
C GLN A 244 4.10 33.15 -15.78
N PRO A 245 5.00 32.29 -15.28
CA PRO A 245 5.05 30.89 -15.66
C PRO A 245 3.87 30.10 -15.08
N ALA A 246 3.56 28.95 -15.69
CA ALA A 246 2.71 27.97 -15.04
C ALA A 246 3.47 27.31 -13.90
N THR A 247 2.78 26.98 -12.82
CA THR A 247 3.36 26.24 -11.69
C THR A 247 2.46 25.07 -11.32
N PHE A 248 3.10 23.94 -11.07
CA PHE A 248 2.45 22.71 -10.64
C PHE A 248 3.13 22.20 -9.38
N ALA A 249 2.32 21.79 -8.40
CA ALA A 249 2.78 21.10 -7.20
C ALA A 249 2.52 19.60 -7.37
N ILE A 250 3.57 18.80 -7.26
CA ILE A 250 3.49 17.34 -7.23
C ILE A 250 3.57 16.91 -5.77
N THR A 251 2.69 16.00 -5.37
CA THR A 251 2.73 15.38 -4.04
C THR A 251 2.68 13.87 -4.15
N GLY A 252 3.34 13.18 -3.22
CA GLY A 252 3.41 11.72 -3.22
C GLY A 252 4.16 11.18 -2.01
N GLU A 253 4.74 9.99 -2.18
CA GLU A 253 5.57 9.31 -1.19
C GLU A 253 6.96 9.95 -1.14
N GLY A 254 7.37 10.38 0.05
CA GLY A 254 8.67 11.05 0.23
C GLY A 254 9.85 10.17 -0.15
N GLY A 255 10.87 10.77 -0.74
CA GLY A 255 12.08 10.08 -1.18
C GLY A 255 11.90 9.17 -2.41
N GLN A 256 10.69 9.06 -2.98
CA GLN A 256 10.47 8.30 -4.21
C GLN A 256 10.87 9.09 -5.45
N SER A 257 11.45 8.36 -6.40
CA SER A 257 11.74 8.88 -7.73
C SER A 257 10.48 8.93 -8.58
N VAL A 258 10.29 10.04 -9.27
CA VAL A 258 9.20 10.25 -10.23
C VAL A 258 9.76 10.77 -11.55
N THR A 259 9.07 10.50 -12.65
CA THR A 259 9.32 11.15 -13.93
C THR A 259 8.24 12.18 -14.21
N VAL A 260 8.63 13.39 -14.58
CA VAL A 260 7.73 14.48 -14.97
C VAL A 260 7.89 14.75 -16.46
N SER A 261 6.78 14.71 -17.22
CA SER A 261 6.77 15.04 -18.63
C SER A 261 6.09 16.38 -18.88
N VAL A 262 6.78 17.24 -19.63
CA VAL A 262 6.27 18.52 -20.12
C VAL A 262 6.42 18.52 -21.64
N PRO A 263 5.37 18.79 -22.42
CA PRO A 263 5.47 18.82 -23.88
C PRO A 263 6.40 19.94 -24.31
N SER A 264 7.23 19.72 -25.33
CA SER A 264 8.21 20.69 -25.82
C SER A 264 7.58 21.90 -26.53
N THR A 265 6.35 21.76 -27.00
CA THR A 265 5.57 22.82 -27.64
C THR A 265 4.11 22.78 -27.21
N VAL A 266 3.43 23.92 -27.29
CA VAL A 266 1.99 24.05 -27.09
C VAL A 266 1.42 24.96 -28.18
N THR A 267 0.30 24.55 -28.78
CA THR A 267 -0.43 25.39 -29.74
C THR A 267 -1.44 26.26 -29.00
N LEU A 268 -1.32 27.57 -29.18
CA LEU A 268 -2.31 28.55 -28.73
C LEU A 268 -3.20 28.93 -29.92
N SER A 269 -4.50 29.07 -29.71
CA SER A 269 -5.46 29.38 -30.76
C SER A 269 -6.29 30.61 -30.43
N SER A 270 -6.66 31.37 -31.46
CA SER A 270 -7.55 32.53 -31.41
C SER A 270 -8.45 32.52 -32.66
N GLY A 271 -9.66 31.97 -32.52
CA GLY A 271 -10.55 31.71 -33.67
C GLY A 271 -9.90 30.74 -34.66
N GLY A 272 -9.85 31.11 -35.94
CA GLY A 272 -9.17 30.33 -36.99
C GLY A 272 -7.64 30.45 -37.03
N ASN A 273 -7.04 31.23 -36.12
CA ASN A 273 -5.59 31.47 -36.08
C ASN A 273 -4.92 30.65 -34.99
N SER A 274 -3.68 30.22 -35.23
CA SER A 274 -2.88 29.49 -34.24
C SER A 274 -1.43 29.99 -34.19
N VAL A 275 -0.83 29.94 -33.01
CA VAL A 275 0.61 30.19 -32.78
C VAL A 275 1.16 29.06 -31.91
N THR A 276 2.29 28.48 -32.31
CA THR A 276 2.97 27.46 -31.51
C THR A 276 4.02 28.13 -30.63
N MET A 277 3.89 27.98 -29.31
CA MET A 277 4.93 28.35 -28.36
C MET A 277 5.84 27.16 -28.08
N THR A 278 7.13 27.43 -27.86
CA THR A 278 8.09 26.44 -27.36
C THR A 278 8.11 26.53 -25.84
N THR A 279 8.01 25.41 -25.13
CA THR A 279 8.04 25.40 -23.67
C THR A 279 9.47 25.38 -23.15
N SER A 280 9.64 25.84 -21.92
CA SER A 280 10.85 25.61 -21.13
C SER A 280 10.38 25.25 -19.72
N ALA A 281 11.06 24.32 -19.04
CA ALA A 281 10.62 23.85 -17.74
C ALA A 281 11.77 23.67 -16.77
N THR A 282 11.46 23.82 -15.49
CA THR A 282 12.28 23.37 -14.35
C THR A 282 11.49 22.31 -13.60
N GLY A 283 12.17 21.30 -13.05
CA GLY A 283 11.51 20.16 -12.40
C GLY A 283 10.91 19.13 -13.38
N SER A 284 11.30 19.15 -14.66
CA SER A 284 10.94 18.10 -15.64
C SER A 284 11.96 16.95 -15.64
N GLY A 285 11.59 15.79 -16.20
CA GLY A 285 12.44 14.60 -16.24
C GLY A 285 12.43 13.84 -14.90
N SER A 286 13.55 13.18 -14.57
CA SER A 286 13.68 12.44 -13.31
C SER A 286 13.80 13.40 -12.13
N GLN A 287 12.92 13.23 -11.14
CA GLN A 287 12.86 14.01 -9.92
C GLN A 287 12.79 13.06 -8.72
N VAL A 288 13.21 13.53 -7.55
CA VAL A 288 12.98 12.84 -6.28
C VAL A 288 12.10 13.72 -5.42
N LEU A 289 10.99 13.17 -4.94
CA LEU A 289 10.10 13.90 -4.04
C LEU A 289 10.82 14.18 -2.72
N SER A 290 10.63 15.39 -2.19
CA SER A 290 11.20 15.78 -0.89
C SER A 290 10.75 14.87 0.26
N GLY A 291 11.39 14.98 1.43
CA GLY A 291 11.03 14.19 2.60
C GLY A 291 11.55 12.75 2.55
N ALA A 292 11.16 11.95 3.55
CA ALA A 292 11.60 10.57 3.71
C ALA A 292 10.47 9.58 3.39
N ILE A 293 10.86 8.35 3.06
CA ILE A 293 9.92 7.21 2.91
C ILE A 293 9.08 7.08 4.19
N GLY A 294 7.78 6.87 4.02
CA GLY A 294 6.80 6.85 5.11
C GLY A 294 6.08 8.20 5.32
N SER A 295 6.60 9.28 4.71
CA SER A 295 6.06 10.63 4.83
C SER A 295 5.56 11.17 3.49
N SER A 296 4.87 12.32 3.52
CA SER A 296 4.52 13.03 2.29
C SER A 296 5.76 13.70 1.71
N GLY A 297 5.92 13.62 0.40
CA GLY A 297 6.95 14.34 -0.34
C GLY A 297 6.34 15.26 -1.39
N THR A 298 7.12 16.26 -1.81
CA THR A 298 6.70 17.25 -2.79
C THR A 298 7.79 17.52 -3.84
N ALA A 299 7.37 17.89 -5.04
CA ALA A 299 8.21 18.53 -6.04
C ALA A 299 7.43 19.67 -6.71
N THR A 300 8.14 20.61 -7.31
CA THR A 300 7.53 21.74 -8.02
C THR A 300 8.02 21.74 -9.45
N VAL A 301 7.09 21.94 -10.38
CA VAL A 301 7.37 22.09 -11.80
C VAL A 301 6.93 23.48 -12.21
N SER A 302 7.86 24.27 -12.73
CA SER A 302 7.53 25.56 -13.34
C SER A 302 7.74 25.47 -14.83
N VAL A 303 6.74 25.87 -15.60
CA VAL A 303 6.76 25.84 -17.08
C VAL A 303 6.62 27.25 -17.60
N GLY A 304 7.68 27.72 -18.23
CA GLY A 304 7.71 28.93 -19.05
C GLY A 304 7.54 28.60 -20.53
N GLY A 305 7.77 29.60 -21.38
CA GLY A 305 7.90 29.37 -22.79
C GLY A 305 8.22 30.62 -23.59
N THR A 306 8.43 30.38 -24.89
CA THR A 306 8.76 31.39 -25.90
C THR A 306 7.61 31.45 -26.89
N LEU A 307 6.95 32.60 -26.95
CA LEU A 307 5.89 32.90 -27.90
C LEU A 307 6.48 33.67 -29.09
N PRO A 308 6.62 33.05 -30.28
CA PRO A 308 7.03 33.78 -31.47
C PRO A 308 5.89 34.67 -31.97
N LEU A 309 6.21 35.90 -32.37
CA LEU A 309 5.30 36.87 -32.96
C LEU A 309 5.90 37.42 -34.24
N SER A 310 5.08 37.56 -35.28
CA SER A 310 5.45 38.17 -36.56
C SER A 310 4.47 39.26 -36.93
N SER A 311 4.79 40.06 -37.95
CA SER A 311 3.81 41.02 -38.50
C SER A 311 2.54 40.36 -39.07
N SER A 312 2.54 39.03 -39.28
CA SER A 312 1.40 38.24 -39.74
C SER A 312 0.60 37.56 -38.62
N THR A 313 1.04 37.60 -37.37
CA THR A 313 0.25 37.08 -36.24
C THR A 313 -1.02 37.93 -36.08
N ALA A 314 -2.20 37.33 -36.22
CA ALA A 314 -3.45 38.06 -36.04
C ALA A 314 -3.56 38.63 -34.60
N ALA A 315 -4.14 39.82 -34.44
CA ALA A 315 -4.45 40.32 -33.11
C ALA A 315 -5.61 39.51 -32.51
N GLY A 316 -5.50 39.11 -31.26
CA GLY A 316 -6.52 38.30 -30.60
C GLY A 316 -6.05 37.74 -29.27
N THR A 317 -6.97 37.11 -28.54
CA THR A 317 -6.66 36.39 -27.30
C THR A 317 -6.35 34.94 -27.65
N TYR A 318 -5.09 34.54 -27.45
CA TYR A 318 -4.62 33.20 -27.73
C TYR A 318 -4.65 32.33 -26.47
N THR A 319 -5.34 31.19 -26.53
CA THR A 319 -5.43 30.23 -25.42
C THR A 319 -5.06 28.82 -25.90
N GLY A 320 -4.49 28.01 -25.03
CA GLY A 320 -4.16 26.61 -25.30
C GLY A 320 -4.09 25.80 -24.01
N THR A 321 -3.95 24.48 -24.16
CA THR A 321 -3.85 23.55 -23.02
C THR A 321 -2.44 22.99 -22.95
N LEU A 322 -1.81 23.15 -21.78
CA LEU A 322 -0.55 22.51 -21.42
C LEU A 322 -0.83 21.33 -20.49
N THR A 323 -0.48 20.11 -20.92
CA THR A 323 -0.65 18.89 -20.09
C THR A 323 0.68 18.47 -19.52
N VAL A 324 0.81 18.50 -18.19
CA VAL A 324 1.97 17.97 -17.46
C VAL A 324 1.58 16.63 -16.85
N THR A 325 2.41 15.61 -17.01
CA THR A 325 2.18 14.29 -16.40
C THR A 325 3.30 13.95 -15.43
N THR A 326 2.97 13.13 -14.43
CA THR A 326 3.93 12.60 -13.47
C THR A 326 3.63 11.14 -13.18
N GLN A 327 4.68 10.35 -12.96
CA GLN A 327 4.59 8.91 -12.67
C GLN A 327 5.70 8.50 -11.69
N TYR A 328 5.43 7.53 -10.82
CA TYR A 328 6.51 6.87 -10.07
C TYR A 328 7.40 6.06 -11.03
N ASN A 329 8.68 5.98 -10.70
CA ASN A 329 9.67 5.18 -11.41
C ASN A 329 9.81 3.76 -10.85
#